data_AF-A0A6N7EIX7-F1
#
_entry.id   AF-A0A6N7EIX7-F1
#
_cell.length_a   1.000
_cell.length_b   1.000
_cell.length_c   1.000
_cell.angle_alpha   90.00
_cell.angle_beta   90.00
_cell.angle_gamma   90.00
#
_symmetry.space_group_name_H-M   'P 1'
#
loop_
_entity.id
_entity.type
_entity.pdbx_description
1 polymer ?
#
loop_
_entity_poly.entity_id
_entity_poly.type
_entity_poly.pdbx_seq_one_letter_code
_entity_poly.pdbx_strand_id
1 'polypeptide(L)'
;RWPVDPLGVRRPRREAAAAAVVTAVGERVDRPLDLLARTGDETVDRWREDARLLLEERAARSSREQDVTLAGHLSASAVVNLVTDPAAFAQDRRRPVPTEPTLVSRRGTRFHEWVEHFYGRAALLDVEDVGGSGEDADGAALTDAALAELQTTFAASAWAQREPVAVEVDLETPVAGTIVRCRIDAVFDGPDGVEVVDWKTGRPPRDPAQLAEREMQLALYRLAWSRASGTPLADVGAAFYYVAHDETVRAGALTEDEIVARITRAVEAGSQPA
;
A
#
# COMPACT_ATOMS: atom_id res chain seq x y z
N ARG A 1 24.51 -11.09 55.51
CA ARG A 1 23.03 -11.11 55.35
C ARG A 1 22.66 -10.03 54.35
N TRP A 2 22.11 -10.45 53.23
CA TRP A 2 21.64 -9.68 52.08
C TRP A 2 20.14 -10.03 51.91
N PRO A 3 19.27 -9.13 51.41
CA PRO A 3 19.55 -7.78 50.90
C PRO A 3 19.52 -6.70 51.99
N VAL A 4 20.29 -5.63 51.76
CA VAL A 4 20.25 -4.40 52.55
C VAL A 4 19.11 -3.54 52.03
N ASP A 5 18.24 -3.06 52.93
CA ASP A 5 17.17 -2.14 52.58
C ASP A 5 17.75 -0.76 52.17
N PRO A 6 17.66 -0.34 50.89
CA PRO A 6 18.23 0.92 50.42
C PRO A 6 17.53 2.16 51.00
N LEU A 7 16.33 2.01 51.56
CA LEU A 7 15.57 3.10 52.16
C LEU A 7 15.70 3.13 53.69
N GLY A 8 16.04 2.00 54.31
CA GLY A 8 16.27 1.86 55.75
C GLY A 8 15.28 2.65 56.61
N VAL A 9 15.78 3.50 57.50
CA VAL A 9 14.97 4.35 58.40
C VAL A 9 14.07 5.36 57.69
N ARG A 10 14.30 5.64 56.39
CA ARG A 10 13.48 6.58 55.58
C ARG A 10 12.29 5.90 54.93
N ARG A 11 12.28 4.56 54.88
CA ARG A 11 11.22 3.76 54.25
C ARG A 11 9.82 4.16 54.72
N PRO A 12 9.52 4.27 56.04
CA PRO A 12 8.15 4.57 56.48
C PRO A 12 7.65 5.93 55.99
N ARG A 13 8.54 6.94 55.95
CA ARG A 13 8.19 8.29 55.45
C ARG A 13 7.98 8.32 53.94
N ARG A 14 8.81 7.59 53.17
CA ARG A 14 8.72 7.50 51.71
C ARG A 14 7.48 6.72 51.28
N GLU A 15 7.18 5.61 51.96
CA GLU A 15 5.97 4.82 51.71
C GLU A 15 4.70 5.59 52.11
N ALA A 16 4.72 6.33 53.23
CA ALA A 16 3.60 7.19 53.61
C ALA A 16 3.38 8.34 52.60
N ALA A 17 4.44 8.97 52.08
CA ALA A 17 4.33 9.99 51.05
C ALA A 17 3.83 9.42 49.71
N ALA A 18 4.33 8.24 49.31
CA ALA A 18 3.87 7.56 48.10
C ALA A 18 2.41 7.13 48.22
N ALA A 19 2.01 6.58 49.37
CA ALA A 19 0.63 6.25 49.67
C ALA A 19 -0.27 7.49 49.65
N ALA A 20 0.16 8.61 50.24
CA ALA A 20 -0.59 9.86 50.19
C ALA A 20 -0.77 10.39 48.76
N VAL A 21 0.26 10.26 47.89
CA VAL A 21 0.15 10.61 46.47
C VAL A 21 -0.79 9.66 45.73
N VAL A 22 -0.69 8.35 45.96
CA VAL A 22 -1.57 7.36 45.32
C VAL A 22 -3.02 7.54 45.77
N THR A 23 -3.29 7.82 47.04
CA THR A 23 -4.63 8.14 47.54
C THR A 23 -5.13 9.45 46.93
N ALA A 24 -4.30 10.51 46.90
CA ALA A 24 -4.68 11.78 46.31
C ALA A 24 -4.87 11.73 44.79
N VAL A 25 -4.21 10.81 44.09
CA VAL A 25 -4.39 10.55 42.64
C VAL A 25 -5.61 9.64 42.42
N GLY A 26 -5.79 8.61 43.23
CA GLY A 26 -6.95 7.70 43.17
C GLY A 26 -8.28 8.41 43.45
N GLU A 27 -8.29 9.42 44.30
CA GLU A 27 -9.47 10.28 44.55
C GLU A 27 -9.64 11.39 43.50
N ARG A 28 -8.61 11.70 42.68
CA ARG A 28 -8.63 12.80 41.69
C ARG A 28 -8.78 12.37 40.23
N VAL A 29 -8.74 11.08 39.91
CA VAL A 29 -8.84 10.61 38.52
C VAL A 29 -10.29 10.47 38.01
N ASP A 30 -11.31 10.75 38.83
CA ASP A 30 -12.72 10.78 38.39
C ASP A 30 -13.17 12.11 37.78
N ARG A 31 -12.29 13.11 37.69
CA ARG A 31 -12.56 14.32 36.92
C ARG A 31 -11.44 14.54 35.91
N PRO A 32 -11.65 14.27 34.61
CA PRO A 32 -10.81 14.89 33.60
C PRO A 32 -10.76 16.40 33.87
N LEU A 33 -9.61 17.02 33.61
CA LEU A 33 -9.39 18.45 33.84
C LEU A 33 -10.59 19.23 33.29
N ASP A 34 -11.46 19.74 34.17
CA ASP A 34 -12.56 20.58 33.73
C ASP A 34 -11.94 21.93 33.34
N LEU A 35 -11.73 22.09 32.04
CA LEU A 35 -11.07 23.27 31.46
C LEU A 35 -11.88 24.54 31.68
N LEU A 36 -13.15 24.43 32.12
CA LEU A 36 -14.01 25.56 32.46
C LEU A 36 -13.92 25.95 33.95
N ALA A 37 -13.33 25.10 34.79
CA ALA A 37 -13.21 25.37 36.23
C ALA A 37 -12.07 26.36 36.52
N ARG A 38 -12.40 27.47 37.19
CA ARG A 38 -11.42 28.46 37.66
C ARG A 38 -10.69 27.97 38.91
N THR A 39 -9.39 28.20 38.95
CA THR A 39 -8.51 27.83 40.06
C THR A 39 -8.20 29.01 40.98
N GLY A 40 -8.43 30.24 40.52
CA GLY A 40 -8.08 31.48 41.23
C GLY A 40 -6.63 31.93 41.00
N ASP A 41 -5.81 31.10 40.34
CA ASP A 41 -4.50 31.50 39.82
C ASP A 41 -4.65 31.96 38.36
N GLU A 42 -4.37 33.23 38.11
CA GLU A 42 -4.52 33.85 36.79
C GLU A 42 -3.65 33.19 35.71
N THR A 43 -2.48 32.66 36.08
CA THR A 43 -1.59 31.99 35.13
C THR A 43 -2.14 30.64 34.73
N VAL A 44 -2.64 29.88 35.71
CA VAL A 44 -3.24 28.55 35.48
C VAL A 44 -4.56 28.68 34.72
N ASP A 45 -5.39 29.67 35.04
CA ASP A 45 -6.65 29.93 34.35
C ASP A 45 -6.39 30.30 32.87
N ARG A 46 -5.36 31.10 32.57
CA ARG A 46 -4.96 31.41 31.18
C ARG A 46 -4.51 30.18 30.41
N TRP A 47 -3.65 29.34 30.99
CA TRP A 47 -3.19 28.11 30.34
C TRP A 47 -4.32 27.11 30.07
N ARG A 48 -5.36 27.07 30.92
CA ARG A 48 -6.55 26.24 30.69
C ARG A 48 -7.38 26.74 29.52
N GLU A 49 -7.55 28.05 29.41
CA GLU A 49 -8.28 28.65 28.29
C GLU A 49 -7.53 28.43 26.97
N ASP A 50 -6.21 28.60 26.96
CA ASP A 50 -5.38 28.29 25.78
C ASP A 50 -5.50 26.80 25.40
N ALA A 51 -5.45 25.89 26.38
CA ALA A 51 -5.61 24.45 26.12
C ALA A 51 -7.01 24.11 25.60
N ARG A 52 -8.06 24.75 26.12
CA ARG A 52 -9.45 24.59 25.63
C ARG A 52 -9.57 25.03 24.18
N LEU A 53 -9.08 26.24 23.86
CA LEU A 53 -9.11 26.79 22.51
C LEU A 53 -8.33 25.92 21.52
N LEU A 54 -7.16 25.41 21.91
CA LEU A 54 -6.36 24.50 21.08
C LEU A 54 -7.05 23.15 20.87
N LEU A 55 -7.75 22.61 21.87
CA LEU A 55 -8.52 21.37 21.76
C LEU A 55 -9.78 21.56 20.90
N GLU A 56 -10.47 22.69 21.03
CA GLU A 56 -11.61 23.06 20.20
C GLU A 56 -11.21 23.29 18.75
N GLU A 57 -10.10 24.00 18.52
CA GLU A 57 -9.52 24.17 17.20
C GLU A 57 -9.13 22.82 16.60
N ARG A 58 -8.49 21.93 17.37
CA ARG A 58 -8.15 20.58 16.93
C ARG A 58 -9.39 19.76 16.59
N ALA A 59 -10.46 19.84 17.40
CA ALA A 59 -11.71 19.13 17.14
C ALA A 59 -12.44 19.67 15.90
N ALA A 60 -12.48 21.00 15.73
CA ALA A 60 -13.09 21.66 14.57
C ALA A 60 -12.28 21.45 13.28
N ARG A 61 -10.95 21.38 13.37
CA ARG A 61 -10.08 20.95 12.26
C ARG A 61 -10.36 19.50 11.91
N SER A 62 -10.38 18.60 12.89
CA SER A 62 -10.70 17.18 12.67
C SER A 62 -12.06 16.97 11.99
N SER A 63 -13.11 17.70 12.38
CA SER A 63 -14.46 17.57 11.80
C SER A 63 -14.62 18.15 10.40
N ARG A 64 -13.89 19.21 10.05
CA ARG A 64 -13.84 19.74 8.68
C ARG A 64 -12.88 18.96 7.76
N GLU A 65 -11.92 18.26 8.34
CA GLU A 65 -10.95 17.38 7.66
C GLU A 65 -11.50 15.96 7.41
N GLN A 66 -12.74 15.66 7.81
CA GLN A 66 -13.40 14.34 7.68
C GLN A 66 -14.01 14.05 6.30
N ASP A 67 -14.10 15.05 5.42
CA ASP A 67 -14.73 14.90 4.09
C ASP A 67 -13.67 14.56 3.02
N VAL A 68 -13.07 13.36 3.09
CA VAL A 68 -12.28 12.83 1.96
C VAL A 68 -13.25 12.30 0.93
N THR A 69 -13.82 13.19 0.12
CA THR A 69 -14.51 12.77 -1.09
C THR A 69 -13.50 12.05 -1.99
N LEU A 70 -13.82 10.83 -2.42
CA LEU A 70 -13.14 10.09 -3.50
C LEU A 70 -13.38 10.76 -4.87
N ALA A 71 -13.38 12.09 -4.92
CA ALA A 71 -13.49 12.85 -6.15
C ALA A 71 -12.15 12.77 -6.89
N GLY A 72 -11.91 11.66 -7.57
CA GLY A 72 -10.69 11.44 -8.35
C GLY A 72 -10.53 10.03 -8.88
N HIS A 73 -9.43 9.81 -9.60
CA HIS A 73 -8.97 8.49 -10.01
C HIS A 73 -8.00 7.92 -8.97
N LEU A 74 -8.03 6.61 -8.73
CA LEU A 74 -7.07 5.89 -7.92
C LEU A 74 -6.29 4.90 -8.79
N SER A 75 -4.99 4.74 -8.55
CA SER A 75 -4.28 3.59 -9.12
C SER A 75 -4.75 2.29 -8.46
N ALA A 76 -4.60 1.15 -9.13
CA ALA A 76 -4.87 -0.15 -8.51
C ALA A 76 -4.06 -0.35 -7.22
N SER A 77 -2.80 0.08 -7.18
CA SER A 77 -1.98 0.05 -5.97
C SER A 77 -2.53 0.94 -4.84
N ALA A 78 -3.10 2.10 -5.17
CA ALA A 78 -3.76 2.96 -4.19
C ALA A 78 -5.04 2.31 -3.64
N VAL A 79 -5.81 1.60 -4.48
CA VAL A 79 -6.98 0.82 -4.03
C VAL A 79 -6.56 -0.33 -3.12
N VAL A 80 -5.47 -1.03 -3.44
CA VAL A 80 -4.92 -2.10 -2.58
C VAL A 80 -4.51 -1.52 -1.23
N ASN A 81 -3.77 -0.41 -1.21
CA ASN A 81 -3.37 0.25 0.04
C ASN A 81 -4.58 0.69 0.88
N LEU A 82 -5.62 1.24 0.23
CA LEU A 82 -6.89 1.58 0.88
C LEU A 82 -7.54 0.35 1.52
N VAL A 83 -7.58 -0.79 0.82
CA VAL A 83 -8.18 -2.03 1.35
C VAL A 83 -7.35 -2.66 2.47
N THR A 84 -6.03 -2.55 2.40
CA THR A 84 -5.11 -3.07 3.44
C THR A 84 -5.16 -2.25 4.72
N ASP A 85 -5.01 -0.93 4.60
CA ASP A 85 -4.98 0.00 5.75
C ASP A 85 -5.67 1.32 5.38
N PRO A 86 -6.99 1.41 5.58
CA PRO A 86 -7.75 2.62 5.28
C PRO A 86 -7.27 3.86 6.05
N ALA A 87 -6.79 3.68 7.29
CA ALA A 87 -6.38 4.77 8.16
C ALA A 87 -5.03 5.35 7.71
N ALA A 88 -4.04 4.48 7.43
CA ALA A 88 -2.77 4.90 6.87
C ALA A 88 -2.95 5.53 5.48
N PHE A 89 -3.80 4.95 4.63
CA PHE A 89 -4.11 5.53 3.32
C PHE A 89 -4.70 6.94 3.41
N ALA A 90 -5.65 7.16 4.33
CA ALA A 90 -6.22 8.49 4.57
C ALA A 90 -5.16 9.49 5.08
N GLN A 91 -4.23 9.05 5.92
CA GLN A 91 -3.13 9.87 6.41
C GLN A 91 -2.14 10.25 5.30
N ASP A 92 -1.72 9.27 4.49
CA ASP A 92 -0.77 9.46 3.38
C ASP A 92 -1.34 10.40 2.31
N ARG A 93 -2.63 10.26 1.97
CA ARG A 93 -3.30 11.18 1.03
C ARG A 93 -3.32 12.62 1.54
N ARG A 94 -3.44 12.83 2.86
CA ARG A 94 -3.45 14.17 3.46
C ARG A 94 -2.04 14.79 3.50
N ARG A 95 -1.00 13.96 3.63
CA ARG A 95 0.40 14.41 3.74
C ARG A 95 1.35 13.51 2.94
N PRO A 96 1.40 13.67 1.61
CA PRO A 96 2.29 12.88 0.78
C PRO A 96 3.75 13.20 1.14
N VAL A 97 4.51 12.20 1.55
CA VAL A 97 5.95 12.32 1.76
C VAL A 97 6.67 11.78 0.53
N PRO A 98 7.45 12.61 -0.21
CA PRO A 98 8.27 12.11 -1.30
C PRO A 98 9.29 11.10 -0.78
N THR A 99 9.34 9.92 -1.40
CA THR A 99 10.31 8.88 -1.04
C THR A 99 11.31 8.72 -2.18
N GLU A 100 12.61 8.65 -1.86
CA GLU A 100 13.64 8.47 -2.88
C GLU A 100 13.54 7.06 -3.51
N PRO A 101 13.58 6.93 -4.85
CA PRO A 101 13.51 5.63 -5.51
C PRO A 101 14.69 4.74 -5.13
N THR A 102 14.41 3.58 -4.54
CA THR A 102 15.42 2.60 -4.12
C THR A 102 16.09 1.92 -5.33
N LEU A 103 17.28 1.33 -5.14
CA LEU A 103 17.95 0.54 -6.18
C LEU A 103 17.07 -0.63 -6.69
N VAL A 104 16.31 -1.26 -5.79
CA VAL A 104 15.38 -2.35 -6.14
C VAL A 104 14.26 -1.84 -7.04
N SER A 105 13.70 -0.66 -6.72
CA SER A 105 12.66 -0.03 -7.53
C SER A 105 13.18 0.35 -8.93
N ARG A 106 14.37 0.94 -9.02
CA ARG A 106 15.00 1.29 -10.31
C ARG A 106 15.26 0.07 -11.19
N ARG A 107 15.72 -1.04 -10.60
CA ARG A 107 15.91 -2.31 -11.32
C ARG A 107 14.59 -2.88 -11.82
N GLY A 108 13.53 -2.80 -11.01
CA GLY A 108 12.18 -3.16 -11.42
C GLY A 108 11.76 -2.39 -12.67
N THR A 109 11.84 -1.06 -12.64
CA THR A 109 11.49 -0.22 -13.80
C THR A 109 12.27 -0.59 -15.06
N ARG A 110 13.60 -0.71 -14.98
CA ARG A 110 14.44 -1.13 -16.13
C ARG A 110 14.08 -2.52 -16.66
N PHE A 111 13.66 -3.43 -15.79
CA PHE A 111 13.23 -4.76 -16.21
C PHE A 111 11.91 -4.70 -17.01
N HIS A 112 10.91 -3.94 -16.54
CA HIS A 112 9.65 -3.77 -17.28
C HIS A 112 9.87 -3.11 -18.64
N GLU A 113 10.67 -2.03 -18.69
CA GLU A 113 11.06 -1.37 -19.96
C GLU A 113 11.72 -2.35 -20.94
N TRP A 114 12.56 -3.26 -20.43
CA TRP A 114 13.18 -4.29 -21.26
C TRP A 114 12.17 -5.33 -21.75
N VAL A 115 11.20 -5.77 -20.93
CA VAL A 115 10.16 -6.73 -21.35
C VAL A 115 9.22 -6.10 -22.38
N GLU A 116 8.87 -4.82 -22.22
CA GLU A 116 8.12 -4.06 -23.21
C GLU A 116 8.84 -4.07 -24.56
N HIS A 117 10.15 -3.78 -24.57
CA HIS A 117 10.96 -3.88 -25.78
C HIS A 117 11.09 -5.31 -26.30
N PHE A 118 11.18 -6.31 -25.42
CA PHE A 118 11.28 -7.72 -25.81
C PHE A 118 10.07 -8.15 -26.66
N TYR A 119 8.85 -7.84 -26.22
CA TYR A 119 7.64 -8.14 -27.00
C TYR A 119 7.36 -7.12 -28.12
N GLY A 120 7.69 -5.84 -27.92
CA GLY A 120 7.56 -4.81 -28.95
C GLY A 120 8.43 -5.10 -30.17
N ARG A 121 9.62 -5.69 -29.98
CA ARG A 121 10.45 -6.19 -31.07
C ARG A 121 9.93 -7.45 -31.69
N ALA A 122 9.36 -8.38 -30.93
CA ALA A 122 8.73 -9.57 -31.52
C ALA A 122 7.62 -9.18 -32.51
N ALA A 123 6.88 -8.11 -32.23
CA ALA A 123 5.89 -7.53 -33.16
C ALA A 123 6.53 -6.78 -34.35
N LEU A 124 7.71 -6.17 -34.16
CA LEU A 124 8.44 -5.43 -35.20
C LEU A 124 9.42 -6.29 -36.01
N LEU A 125 9.69 -7.55 -35.63
CA LEU A 125 10.59 -8.45 -36.34
C LEU A 125 10.00 -9.00 -37.67
N ASP A 126 8.86 -8.46 -38.12
CA ASP A 126 8.44 -8.45 -39.53
C ASP A 126 9.14 -7.32 -40.35
N VAL A 127 9.93 -6.44 -39.68
CA VAL A 127 10.79 -5.40 -40.29
C VAL A 127 12.04 -5.14 -39.40
N GLU A 128 13.13 -5.84 -39.71
CA GLU A 128 14.56 -5.48 -39.52
C GLU A 128 15.08 -4.89 -38.18
N ASP A 129 15.72 -5.78 -37.40
CA ASP A 129 17.04 -5.73 -36.72
C ASP A 129 17.63 -4.47 -36.00
N VAL A 130 17.72 -4.63 -34.66
CA VAL A 130 18.73 -4.32 -33.60
C VAL A 130 19.68 -3.09 -33.55
N GLY A 131 19.66 -2.42 -32.36
CA GLY A 131 20.81 -1.96 -31.53
C GLY A 131 20.71 -0.50 -31.01
N GLY A 132 21.04 -0.04 -29.78
CA GLY A 132 21.57 -0.59 -28.53
C GLY A 132 22.07 0.55 -27.58
N SER A 133 21.88 0.38 -26.25
CA SER A 133 22.62 0.87 -25.05
C SER A 133 22.80 2.37 -24.70
N GLY A 134 22.56 2.70 -23.41
CA GLY A 134 23.12 3.85 -22.69
C GLY A 134 23.48 3.49 -21.23
N GLU A 135 24.73 3.76 -20.83
CA GLU A 135 25.40 3.39 -19.58
C GLU A 135 25.45 4.55 -18.56
N ASP A 136 25.58 4.24 -17.25
CA ASP A 136 26.16 5.12 -16.20
C ASP A 136 26.65 4.25 -15.01
N ALA A 137 27.83 4.54 -14.45
CA ALA A 137 28.73 3.58 -13.79
C ALA A 137 28.77 3.55 -12.23
N ASP A 138 29.40 2.50 -11.70
CA ASP A 138 29.81 2.14 -10.32
C ASP A 138 28.77 1.59 -9.33
N GLY A 139 27.57 2.17 -9.23
CA GLY A 139 26.43 1.49 -8.59
C GLY A 139 25.69 0.54 -9.55
N ALA A 140 25.87 0.81 -10.84
CA ALA A 140 25.18 0.14 -11.93
C ALA A 140 25.68 -1.28 -12.19
N ALA A 141 26.97 -1.56 -12.01
CA ALA A 141 27.54 -2.86 -12.39
C ALA A 141 26.88 -4.06 -11.65
N LEU A 142 26.59 -3.93 -10.35
CA LEU A 142 25.88 -4.96 -9.58
C LEU A 142 24.37 -5.00 -9.89
N THR A 143 23.76 -3.84 -10.17
CA THR A 143 22.35 -3.81 -10.60
C THR A 143 22.17 -4.35 -12.01
N ASP A 144 23.17 -4.20 -12.87
CA ASP A 144 23.17 -4.62 -14.27
C ASP A 144 23.41 -6.13 -14.37
N ALA A 145 24.32 -6.70 -13.55
CA ALA A 145 24.45 -8.16 -13.45
C ALA A 145 23.14 -8.81 -12.96
N ALA A 146 22.52 -8.24 -11.92
CA ALA A 146 21.24 -8.74 -11.43
C ALA A 146 20.09 -8.51 -12.42
N LEU A 147 20.12 -7.43 -13.20
CA LEU A 147 19.16 -7.19 -14.28
C LEU A 147 19.35 -8.22 -15.41
N ALA A 148 20.59 -8.49 -15.81
CA ALA A 148 20.91 -9.49 -16.83
C ALA A 148 20.46 -10.90 -16.43
N GLU A 149 20.56 -11.25 -15.14
CA GLU A 149 20.00 -12.49 -14.60
C GLU A 149 18.47 -12.54 -14.76
N LEU A 150 17.75 -11.46 -14.41
CA LEU A 150 16.30 -11.38 -14.62
C LEU A 150 15.91 -11.50 -16.09
N GLN A 151 16.64 -10.83 -16.99
CA GLN A 151 16.42 -10.89 -18.44
C GLN A 151 16.64 -12.32 -18.97
N THR A 152 17.69 -12.99 -18.51
CA THR A 152 18.01 -14.37 -18.89
C THR A 152 16.92 -15.33 -18.42
N THR A 153 16.48 -15.22 -17.17
CA THR A 153 15.40 -16.06 -16.62
C THR A 153 14.10 -15.81 -17.37
N PHE A 154 13.74 -14.54 -17.61
CA PHE A 154 12.55 -14.20 -18.37
C PHE A 154 12.58 -14.78 -19.78
N ALA A 155 13.67 -14.61 -20.52
CA ALA A 155 13.82 -15.12 -21.89
C ALA A 155 13.72 -16.65 -21.99
N ALA A 156 14.09 -17.37 -20.93
CA ALA A 156 13.95 -18.83 -20.84
C ALA A 156 12.56 -19.28 -20.32
N SER A 157 11.75 -18.36 -19.81
CA SER A 157 10.47 -18.68 -19.17
C SER A 157 9.39 -19.13 -20.18
N ALA A 158 8.38 -19.84 -19.69
CA ALA A 158 7.21 -20.20 -20.49
C ALA A 158 6.45 -18.99 -21.05
N TRP A 159 6.55 -17.82 -20.39
CA TRP A 159 5.89 -16.59 -20.83
C TRP A 159 6.57 -15.99 -22.06
N ALA A 160 7.90 -15.95 -22.09
CA ALA A 160 8.65 -15.45 -23.24
C ALA A 160 8.47 -16.30 -24.51
N GLN A 161 8.03 -17.56 -24.36
CA GLN A 161 7.75 -18.46 -25.48
C GLN A 161 6.30 -18.34 -26.00
N ARG A 162 5.47 -17.49 -25.39
CA ARG A 162 4.08 -17.24 -25.80
C ARG A 162 3.98 -15.89 -26.50
N GLU A 163 3.04 -15.81 -27.43
CA GLU A 163 2.66 -14.55 -28.05
C GLU A 163 1.58 -13.86 -27.19
N PRO A 164 1.83 -12.63 -26.71
CA PRO A 164 0.82 -11.90 -25.95
C PRO A 164 -0.25 -11.32 -26.89
N VAL A 165 -1.50 -11.38 -26.43
CA VAL A 165 -2.64 -10.68 -27.05
C VAL A 165 -2.48 -9.16 -26.92
N ALA A 166 -1.93 -8.70 -25.80
CA ALA A 166 -1.64 -7.30 -25.56
C ALA A 166 -0.51 -7.15 -24.53
N VAL A 167 0.23 -6.05 -24.61
CA VAL A 167 1.38 -5.71 -23.75
C VAL A 167 1.28 -4.24 -23.33
N GLU A 168 1.62 -3.92 -22.08
CA GLU A 168 1.63 -2.57 -21.50
C GLU A 168 0.34 -1.76 -21.78
N VAL A 169 -0.81 -2.33 -21.40
CA VAL A 169 -2.12 -1.72 -21.65
C VAL A 169 -2.55 -0.85 -20.47
N ASP A 170 -2.67 0.45 -20.70
CA ASP A 170 -3.27 1.39 -19.75
C ASP A 170 -4.81 1.33 -19.82
N LEU A 171 -5.45 1.07 -18.68
CA LEU A 171 -6.91 0.93 -18.57
C LEU A 171 -7.48 1.80 -17.44
N GLU A 172 -8.72 2.22 -17.63
CA GLU A 172 -9.54 2.89 -16.61
C GLU A 172 -10.85 2.13 -16.42
N THR A 173 -11.24 1.87 -15.17
CA THR A 173 -12.46 1.11 -14.87
C THR A 173 -13.20 1.68 -13.66
N PRO A 174 -14.51 1.98 -13.74
CA PRO A 174 -15.28 2.54 -12.63
C PRO A 174 -15.63 1.47 -11.59
N VAL A 175 -15.15 1.57 -10.35
CA VAL A 175 -15.40 0.59 -9.28
C VAL A 175 -15.80 1.32 -8.00
N ALA A 176 -16.91 0.90 -7.37
CA ALA A 176 -17.40 1.47 -6.11
C ALA A 176 -17.47 3.02 -6.10
N GLY A 177 -17.91 3.62 -7.22
CA GLY A 177 -18.03 5.08 -7.36
C GLY A 177 -16.73 5.83 -7.62
N THR A 178 -15.60 5.13 -7.84
CA THR A 178 -14.28 5.71 -8.16
C THR A 178 -13.76 5.18 -9.50
N ILE A 179 -12.96 5.97 -10.21
CA ILE A 179 -12.25 5.47 -11.41
C ILE A 179 -10.93 4.82 -10.96
N VAL A 180 -10.77 3.54 -11.23
CA VAL A 180 -9.52 2.80 -11.00
C VAL A 180 -8.69 2.79 -12.27
N ARG A 181 -7.45 3.28 -12.18
CA ARG A 181 -6.44 3.24 -13.23
C ARG A 181 -5.47 2.10 -12.98
N CYS A 182 -5.21 1.31 -14.00
CA CYS A 182 -4.16 0.30 -13.95
C CYS A 182 -3.42 0.22 -15.28
N ARG A 183 -2.21 -0.31 -15.19
CA ARG A 183 -1.46 -0.79 -16.33
C ARG A 183 -1.32 -2.29 -16.21
N ILE A 184 -1.73 -3.01 -17.25
CA ILE A 184 -1.54 -4.45 -17.36
C ILE A 184 -0.25 -4.67 -18.14
N ASP A 185 0.69 -5.43 -17.57
CA ASP A 185 1.98 -5.66 -18.24
C ASP A 185 1.81 -6.54 -19.48
N ALA A 186 1.02 -7.62 -19.40
CA ALA A 186 0.68 -8.44 -20.56
C ALA A 186 -0.62 -9.23 -20.40
N VAL A 187 -1.20 -9.62 -21.53
CA VAL A 187 -2.36 -10.52 -21.62
C VAL A 187 -2.04 -11.61 -22.63
N PHE A 188 -2.36 -12.86 -22.29
CA PHE A 188 -2.13 -14.02 -23.16
C PHE A 188 -3.41 -14.82 -23.35
N ASP A 189 -3.52 -15.52 -24.48
CA ASP A 189 -4.56 -16.53 -24.66
C ASP A 189 -4.25 -17.76 -23.82
N GLY A 190 -5.22 -18.22 -23.04
CA GLY A 190 -5.17 -19.40 -22.18
C GLY A 190 -6.24 -20.44 -22.55
N PRO A 191 -6.20 -21.63 -21.94
CA PRO A 191 -7.13 -22.72 -22.24
C PRO A 191 -8.59 -22.38 -21.93
N ASP A 192 -8.82 -21.56 -20.89
CA ASP A 192 -10.16 -21.21 -20.39
C ASP A 192 -10.55 -19.75 -20.71
N GLY A 193 -9.83 -19.09 -21.60
CA GLY A 193 -10.04 -17.68 -21.95
C GLY A 193 -8.72 -16.92 -22.04
N VAL A 194 -8.61 -15.79 -21.37
CA VAL A 194 -7.40 -14.95 -21.36
C VAL A 194 -6.75 -14.94 -19.99
N GLU A 195 -5.43 -14.77 -19.93
CA GLU A 195 -4.66 -14.72 -18.70
C GLU A 195 -3.90 -13.38 -18.63
N VAL A 196 -4.30 -12.53 -17.68
CA VAL A 196 -3.62 -11.27 -17.39
C VAL A 196 -2.40 -11.54 -16.53
N VAL A 197 -1.24 -11.01 -16.91
CA VAL A 197 0.03 -11.26 -16.23
C VAL A 197 0.69 -9.96 -15.83
N ASP A 198 1.21 -9.93 -14.62
CA ASP A 198 2.06 -8.85 -14.11
C ASP A 198 3.41 -9.42 -13.65
N TRP A 199 4.48 -8.77 -14.08
CA TRP A 199 5.85 -9.19 -13.83
C TRP A 199 6.34 -8.65 -12.49
N LYS A 200 6.93 -9.53 -11.66
CA LYS A 200 7.50 -9.15 -10.37
C LYS A 200 8.97 -9.52 -10.30
N THR A 201 9.81 -8.52 -10.04
CA THR A 201 11.25 -8.72 -9.73
C THR A 201 11.53 -8.98 -8.24
N GLY A 202 10.49 -8.91 -7.41
CA GLY A 202 10.53 -9.18 -5.98
C GLY A 202 10.40 -10.66 -5.61
N ARG A 203 10.20 -10.93 -4.32
CA ARG A 203 9.92 -12.29 -3.82
C ARG A 203 8.42 -12.59 -3.87
N PRO A 204 8.05 -13.86 -4.10
CA PRO A 204 6.68 -14.33 -3.90
C PRO A 204 6.18 -14.03 -2.48
N PRO A 205 4.87 -13.75 -2.31
CA PRO A 205 4.27 -13.51 -1.00
C PRO A 205 4.40 -14.76 -0.13
N ARG A 206 4.65 -14.56 1.17
CA ARG A 206 4.86 -15.66 2.13
C ARG A 206 3.82 -15.73 3.23
N ASP A 207 3.07 -14.66 3.44
CA ASP A 207 2.05 -14.57 4.46
C ASP A 207 0.66 -14.31 3.84
N PRO A 208 -0.42 -14.64 4.58
CA PRO A 208 -1.78 -14.47 4.10
C PRO A 208 -2.17 -13.03 3.78
N ALA A 209 -1.56 -12.04 4.44
CA ALA A 209 -1.88 -10.63 4.22
C ALA A 209 -1.34 -10.16 2.86
N GLN A 210 -0.08 -10.47 2.56
CA GLN A 210 0.51 -10.21 1.25
C GLN A 210 -0.25 -10.95 0.15
N LEU A 211 -0.68 -12.19 0.38
CA LEU A 211 -1.52 -12.92 -0.59
C LEU A 211 -2.84 -12.19 -0.84
N ALA A 212 -3.51 -11.66 0.19
CA ALA A 212 -4.75 -10.91 0.04
C ALA A 212 -4.57 -9.58 -0.72
N GLU A 213 -3.43 -8.90 -0.55
CA GLU A 213 -3.07 -7.71 -1.34
C GLU A 213 -2.88 -8.04 -2.82
N ARG A 214 -2.14 -9.12 -3.11
CA ARG A 214 -1.90 -9.64 -4.46
C ARG A 214 -3.20 -10.07 -5.13
N GLU A 215 -4.07 -10.74 -4.38
CA GLU A 215 -5.42 -11.11 -4.79
C GLU A 215 -6.22 -9.89 -5.22
N MET A 216 -6.26 -8.84 -4.38
CA MET A 216 -7.01 -7.62 -4.70
C MET A 216 -6.44 -6.91 -5.95
N GLN A 217 -5.11 -6.85 -6.07
CA GLN A 217 -4.46 -6.22 -7.23
C GLN A 217 -4.83 -6.92 -8.55
N LEU A 218 -4.69 -8.25 -8.61
CA LEU A 218 -5.02 -9.00 -9.83
C LEU A 218 -6.52 -8.98 -10.12
N ALA A 219 -7.37 -8.99 -9.10
CA ALA A 219 -8.81 -8.87 -9.28
C ALA A 219 -9.19 -7.56 -9.99
N LEU A 220 -8.54 -6.44 -9.65
CA LEU A 220 -8.73 -5.16 -10.34
C LEU A 220 -8.28 -5.22 -11.79
N TYR A 221 -7.17 -5.89 -12.09
CA TYR A 221 -6.69 -6.04 -13.47
C TYR A 221 -7.63 -6.90 -14.31
N ARG A 222 -8.13 -8.01 -13.76
CA ARG A 222 -9.14 -8.86 -14.41
C ARG A 222 -10.40 -8.07 -14.74
N LEU A 223 -10.90 -7.29 -13.77
CA LEU A 223 -12.09 -6.47 -13.94
C LEU A 223 -11.90 -5.37 -14.99
N ALA A 224 -10.73 -4.71 -15.00
CA ALA A 224 -10.39 -3.70 -16.00
C ALA A 224 -10.35 -4.32 -17.41
N TRP A 225 -9.65 -5.44 -17.58
CA TRP A 225 -9.55 -6.13 -18.86
C TRP A 225 -10.90 -6.65 -19.34
N SER A 226 -11.67 -7.29 -18.46
CA SER A 226 -13.01 -7.82 -18.77
C SER A 226 -13.93 -6.74 -19.35
N ARG A 227 -13.95 -5.55 -18.75
CA ARG A 227 -14.77 -4.43 -19.23
C ARG A 227 -14.25 -3.79 -20.52
N ALA A 228 -12.92 -3.69 -20.66
CA ALA A 228 -12.31 -3.09 -21.85
C ALA A 228 -12.45 -3.98 -23.09
N SER A 229 -12.28 -5.29 -22.92
CA SER A 229 -12.34 -6.28 -24.02
C SER A 229 -13.74 -6.82 -24.28
N GLY A 230 -14.65 -6.75 -23.29
CA GLY A 230 -15.95 -7.41 -23.33
C GLY A 230 -15.89 -8.90 -22.97
N THR A 231 -14.72 -9.45 -22.63
CA THR A 231 -14.57 -10.85 -22.19
C THR A 231 -15.23 -11.03 -20.83
N PRO A 232 -16.07 -12.07 -20.63
CA PRO A 232 -16.68 -12.37 -19.33
C PRO A 232 -15.61 -12.49 -18.24
N LEU A 233 -15.85 -11.91 -17.05
CA LEU A 233 -14.85 -11.92 -15.96
C LEU A 233 -14.43 -13.34 -15.55
N ALA A 234 -15.34 -14.31 -15.68
CA ALA A 234 -15.06 -15.73 -15.41
C ALA A 234 -13.98 -16.32 -16.35
N ASP A 235 -13.86 -15.78 -17.56
CA ASP A 235 -12.94 -16.22 -18.61
C ASP A 235 -11.65 -15.38 -18.62
N VAL A 236 -11.48 -14.48 -17.64
CA VAL A 236 -10.26 -13.70 -17.45
C VAL A 236 -9.55 -14.26 -16.22
N GLY A 237 -8.48 -15.02 -16.42
CA GLY A 237 -7.54 -15.43 -15.38
C GLY A 237 -6.52 -14.33 -15.08
N ALA A 238 -5.80 -14.45 -13.95
CA ALA A 238 -4.67 -13.58 -13.67
C ALA A 238 -3.55 -14.25 -12.88
N ALA A 239 -2.33 -13.79 -13.11
CA ALA A 239 -1.15 -14.30 -12.44
C ALA A 239 -0.08 -13.22 -12.21
N PHE A 240 0.69 -13.38 -11.15
CA PHE A 240 2.00 -12.77 -11.04
C PHE A 240 3.07 -13.76 -11.49
N TYR A 241 4.04 -13.27 -12.27
CA TYR A 241 5.25 -14.03 -12.56
C TYR A 241 6.45 -13.41 -11.83
N TYR A 242 6.97 -14.14 -10.84
CA TYR A 242 8.13 -13.77 -10.04
C TYR A 242 9.41 -14.20 -10.75
N VAL A 243 9.92 -13.32 -11.61
CA VAL A 243 11.03 -13.58 -12.54
C VAL A 243 12.28 -14.08 -11.84
N ALA A 244 12.61 -13.51 -10.67
CA ALA A 244 13.78 -13.93 -9.90
C ALA A 244 13.69 -15.37 -9.36
N HIS A 245 12.50 -15.97 -9.34
CA HIS A 245 12.23 -17.31 -8.80
C HIS A 245 11.68 -18.26 -9.87
N ASP A 246 11.53 -17.79 -11.13
CA ASP A 246 10.84 -18.49 -12.20
C ASP A 246 9.49 -19.10 -11.77
N GLU A 247 8.73 -18.35 -10.96
CA GLU A 247 7.52 -18.84 -10.30
C GLU A 247 6.29 -18.05 -10.74
N THR A 248 5.23 -18.75 -11.17
CA THR A 248 3.94 -18.15 -11.49
C THR A 248 2.94 -18.39 -10.36
N VAL A 249 2.43 -17.32 -9.77
CA VAL A 249 1.39 -17.35 -8.72
C VAL A 249 0.09 -16.84 -9.29
N ARG A 250 -0.88 -17.75 -9.46
CA ARG A 250 -2.23 -17.42 -9.92
C ARG A 250 -3.09 -16.95 -8.76
N ALA A 251 -3.78 -15.83 -8.95
CA ALA A 251 -4.59 -15.18 -7.94
C ALA A 251 -5.57 -14.20 -8.61
N GLY A 252 -6.39 -13.55 -7.79
CA GLY A 252 -7.35 -12.54 -8.20
C GLY A 252 -8.73 -13.07 -8.53
N ALA A 253 -9.08 -14.29 -8.10
CA ALA A 253 -10.35 -14.98 -8.33
C ALA A 253 -11.59 -14.32 -7.67
N LEU A 254 -11.49 -13.07 -7.23
CA LEU A 254 -12.61 -12.30 -6.68
C LEU A 254 -13.66 -12.00 -7.76
N THR A 255 -14.92 -12.04 -7.36
CA THR A 255 -16.06 -11.54 -8.12
C THR A 255 -16.11 -10.00 -8.08
N GLU A 256 -16.84 -9.40 -9.03
CA GLU A 256 -17.05 -7.94 -9.02
C GLU A 256 -17.70 -7.46 -7.71
N ASP A 257 -18.69 -8.19 -7.21
CA ASP A 257 -19.37 -7.87 -5.96
C ASP A 257 -18.41 -7.90 -4.76
N GLU A 258 -17.48 -8.86 -4.71
CA GLU A 258 -16.46 -8.93 -3.66
C GLU A 258 -15.46 -7.77 -3.76
N ILE A 259 -15.05 -7.40 -4.98
CA ILE A 259 -14.16 -6.24 -5.20
C ILE A 259 -14.85 -4.97 -4.70
N VAL A 260 -16.09 -4.73 -5.13
CA VAL A 260 -16.88 -3.56 -4.72
C VAL A 260 -17.08 -3.56 -3.21
N ALA A 261 -17.50 -4.67 -2.62
CA ALA A 261 -17.73 -4.77 -1.17
C ALA A 261 -16.47 -4.49 -0.34
N ARG A 262 -15.29 -4.95 -0.80
CA ARG A 262 -14.01 -4.67 -0.13
C ARG A 262 -13.66 -3.19 -0.18
N ILE A 263 -13.82 -2.56 -1.35
CA ILE A 263 -13.54 -1.12 -1.51
C ILE A 263 -14.51 -0.29 -0.68
N THR A 264 -15.82 -0.53 -0.79
CA THR A 264 -16.84 0.20 -0.02
C THR A 264 -16.58 0.11 1.49
N ARG A 265 -16.29 -1.09 2.01
CA ARG A 265 -15.95 -1.28 3.43
C ARG A 265 -14.71 -0.50 3.84
N ALA A 266 -13.67 -0.50 3.00
CA ALA A 266 -12.44 0.22 3.26
C ALA A 266 -12.66 1.73 3.30
N VAL A 267 -13.47 2.27 2.38
CA VAL A 267 -13.83 3.70 2.36
C VAL A 267 -14.61 4.09 3.61
N GLU A 268 -15.58 3.28 4.01
CA GLU A 268 -16.34 3.51 5.25
C GLU A 268 -15.43 3.49 6.48
N ALA A 269 -14.51 2.53 6.57
CA ALA A 269 -13.57 2.42 7.67
C ALA A 269 -12.58 3.59 7.75
N GLY A 270 -12.07 4.07 6.60
CA GLY A 270 -11.20 5.24 6.54
C GLY A 270 -11.89 6.57 6.84
N SER A 271 -13.24 6.58 6.82
CA SER A 271 -14.06 7.75 7.12
C SER A 271 -14.51 7.82 8.59
N GLN A 272 -14.36 6.73 9.36
CA GLN A 272 -14.73 6.70 10.79
C GLN A 272 -13.59 7.25 11.67
N PRO A 273 -13.91 8.05 12.70
CA PRO A 273 -12.89 8.52 13.65
C PRO A 273 -12.36 7.35 14.50
N ALA A 274 -11.04 7.32 14.71
CA ALA A 274 -10.37 6.45 15.66
C ALA A 274 -10.67 6.83 17.12
#